data_AF-X1BC44-F1
#
_entry.id   AF-X1BC44-F1
#
_cell.length_a   1.000
_cell.length_b   1.000
_cell.length_c   1.000
_cell.angle_alpha   90.00
_cell.angle_beta   90.00
_cell.angle_gamma   90.00
#
_symmetry.space_group_name_H-M   'P 1'
#
loop_
_entity.id
_entity.type
_entity.pdbx_description
1 polymer ?
#
loop_
_entity_poly.entity_id
_entity_poly.type
_entity_poly.pdbx_seq_one_letter_code
_entity_poly.pdbx_strand_id
1 'polypeptide(L)' 'MRILIAAGGTGGHIYPGLAIASYLKEHRLADEFSWWEEKGNLSLTLFHHR' A
#
# COMPACT_ATOMS: atom_id res chain seq x y z
N MET A 1 13.19 -1.03 -1.23
CA MET A 1 12.34 -1.08 -2.43
C MET A 1 11.14 -0.15 -2.28
N ARG A 2 10.71 0.52 -3.36
CA ARG A 2 9.50 1.38 -3.40
C ARG A 2 8.34 0.59 -4.01
N ILE A 3 7.16 0.63 -3.39
CA ILE A 3 5.99 -0.16 -3.82
C ILE A 3 4.78 0.73 -4.04
N LEU A 4 4.17 0.61 -5.22
CA LEU A 4 2.86 1.18 -5.53
C LEU A 4 1.81 0.07 -5.47
N ILE A 5 0.77 0.30 -4.66
CA ILE A 5 -0.39 -0.57 -4.59
C ILE A 5 -1.54 0.14 -5.29
N ALA A 6 -1.86 -0.33 -6.50
CA ALA A 6 -3.00 0.13 -7.28
C ALA A 6 -4.16 -0.86 -7.04
N ALA A 7 -4.91 -0.63 -5.97
CA ALA A 7 -6.07 -1.44 -5.61
C ALA A 7 -7.25 -0.52 -5.27
N GLY A 8 -8.44 -0.89 -5.75
CA GLY A 8 -9.67 -0.11 -5.58
C GLY A 8 -10.91 -0.98 -5.76
N GLY A 9 -12.09 -0.41 -5.55
CA GLY A 9 -13.36 -1.14 -5.62
C GLY A 9 -13.88 -1.56 -4.24
N THR A 10 -14.54 -2.71 -4.13
CA THR A 10 -15.06 -3.21 -2.83
C THR A 10 -13.96 -3.85 -1.99
N GLY A 11 -14.29 -4.21 -0.74
CA GLY A 11 -13.35 -4.85 0.20
C GLY A 11 -12.60 -6.06 -0.37
N GLY A 12 -13.19 -6.79 -1.33
CA GLY A 12 -12.56 -7.95 -1.97
C GLY A 12 -11.22 -7.66 -2.67
N HIS A 13 -10.98 -6.42 -3.11
CA HIS A 13 -9.70 -6.00 -3.71
C HIS A 13 -8.84 -5.17 -2.76
N ILE A 14 -9.46 -4.44 -1.84
CA ILE A 14 -8.76 -3.57 -0.88
C ILE A 14 -8.05 -4.41 0.20
N TYR A 15 -8.74 -5.37 0.82
CA TYR A 15 -8.17 -6.13 1.94
C TYR A 15 -6.94 -6.97 1.55
N PRO A 16 -6.90 -7.63 0.38
CA PRO A 16 -5.67 -8.30 -0.07
C PRO A 16 -4.50 -7.33 -0.26
N GLY A 17 -4.74 -6.15 -0.85
CA GLY A 17 -3.70 -5.13 -1.02
C GLY A 17 -3.16 -4.63 0.32
N LEU A 18 -4.03 -4.38 1.29
CA LEU A 18 -3.65 -3.98 2.66
C LEU A 18 -2.90 -5.09 3.40
N ALA A 19 -3.29 -6.35 3.23
CA ALA A 19 -2.61 -7.50 3.84
C ALA A 19 -1.18 -7.63 3.34
N ILE A 20 -0.97 -7.50 2.03
CA ILE A 20 0.37 -7.49 1.41
C ILE A 20 1.18 -6.28 1.90
N ALA A 21 0.60 -5.08 1.93
CA ALA A 21 1.27 -3.88 2.44
C ALA A 21 1.74 -4.06 3.89
N SER A 22 0.87 -4.62 4.74
CA SER A 22 1.13 -4.86 6.16
C SER A 22 2.26 -5.88 6.35
N TYR A 23 2.24 -6.98 5.61
CA TYR A 23 3.30 -7.99 5.64
C TYR A 23 4.66 -7.40 5.25
N LEU A 24 4.71 -6.67 4.13
CA LEU A 24 5.96 -6.07 3.65
C LEU A 24 6.51 -5.03 4.63
N LYS A 25 5.62 -4.29 5.31
CA LYS A 25 6.00 -3.35 6.36
C LYS A 25 6.54 -4.06 7.60
N GLU A 26 5.83 -5.09 8.10
CA GLU A 26 6.22 -5.86 9.29
C GLU A 26 7.59 -6.50 9.14
N HIS A 27 7.89 -7.01 7.95
CA HIS A 27 9.18 -7.65 7.64
C HIS A 27 10.24 -6.69 7.09
N ARG A 28 9.97 -5.37 7.06
CA ARG A 28 10.90 -4.33 6.56
C ARG A 28 11.43 -4.63 5.14
N LEU A 29 10.55 -5.15 4.28
CA LEU A 29 10.88 -5.55 2.90
C LEU A 29 10.68 -4.41 1.89
N ALA A 30 10.11 -3.28 2.33
CA ALA A 30 9.94 -2.08 1.52
C ALA A 30 10.17 -0.82 2.35
N ASP A 31 10.72 0.20 1.69
CA ASP A 31 11.09 1.49 2.28
C ASP A 31 10.03 2.56 2.05
N GLU A 32 9.17 2.38 1.04
CA GLU A 32 8.14 3.34 0.68
C GLU A 32 6.92 2.64 0.11
N PHE A 33 5.74 3.08 0.55
CA PHE A 33 4.45 2.60 0.06
C PHE A 33 3.63 3.77 -0.48
N SER A 34 2.99 3.55 -1.61
CA SER A 34 2.03 4.47 -2.20
C SER A 34 0.75 3.70 -2.53
N TRP A 35 -0.41 4.26 -2.21
CA TRP A 35 -1.70 3.67 -2.54
C TRP A 35 -2.43 4.50 -3.59
N TRP A 36 -2.94 3.84 -4.64
CA TRP A 36 -3.73 4.47 -5.69
C TRP A 36 -5.09 3.77 -5.84
N GLU A 37 -6.17 4.55 -5.77
CA GLU A 37 -7.55 4.09 -5.98
C GLU A 37 -8.27 4.94 -7.06
N GLU A 38 -9.14 4.31 -7.85
CA GLU A 38 -9.88 4.89 -8.99
C GLU A 38 -10.70 6.15 -8.66
N LYS A 39 -11.15 6.32 -7.40
CA LYS A 39 -11.87 7.53 -6.96
C LYS A 39 -10.97 8.75 -6.68
N GLY A 40 -9.71 8.74 -7.13
CA GLY A 40 -8.87 9.94 -7.21
C GLY A 40 -8.21 10.38 -5.91
N ASN A 41 -8.35 9.63 -4.81
CA ASN A 41 -7.60 9.90 -3.58
C ASN A 41 -6.31 9.09 -3.57
N LEU A 42 -5.23 9.74 -3.99
CA LEU A 42 -3.87 9.29 -3.72
C LEU A 42 -3.60 9.44 -2.22
N SER A 43 -3.80 8.36 -1.47
CA SER A 43 -3.35 8.32 -0.08
C SER A 43 -1.90 7.84 -0.07
N LEU A 44 -0.98 8.81 -0.14
CA LEU A 44 0.44 8.55 -0.03
C LEU A 44 0.80 8.38 1.45
N THR A 45 1.00 7.14 1.89
CA THR A 45 1.50 6.87 3.25
C THR A 45 2.99 6.56 3.19
N LEU A 46 3.83 7.60 3.26
CA LEU A 46 5.28 7.43 3.42
C LEU A 46 5.59 6.92 4.83
N PHE A 47 6.13 5.70 4.92
CA PHE A 47 6.81 5.22 6.11
C PHE A 47 8.32 5.30 5.85
N HIS A 48 8.97 6.35 6.35
CA HIS A 48 10.42 6.47 6.25
C HIS A 48 11.07 5.65 7.37
N HIS A 49 11.60 4.49 7.03
CA HIS A 49 12.43 3.74 7.96
C HIS A 49 13.87 4.30 7.86
N ARG A 50 14.29 5.04 8.89
CA ARG A 50 15.73 5.27 9.12
C ARG A 50 16.40 3.98 9.59
#